data_AF-A0A418VCJ7-F1
#
_entry.id   AF-A0A418VCJ7-F1
#
_cell.length_a   1.000
_cell.length_b   1.000
_cell.length_c   1.000
_cell.angle_alpha   90.00
_cell.angle_beta   90.00
_cell.angle_gamma   90.00
#
_symmetry.space_group_name_H-M   'P 1'
#
loop_
_entity.id
_entity.type
_entity.pdbx_description
1 polymer ?
#
loop_
_entity_poly.entity_id
_entity_poly.type
_entity_poly.pdbx_seq_one_letter_code
_entity_poly.pdbx_strand_id
1 'polypeptide(L)'
;MLLTSSFASAATVTLQRGQTGMLGRQQVTVISVQDNRCPMNARCIRAGELIAKVLVKQEGRWRFLTLQTPENAGTVWAGLRIADAAGKLTTDRTPVQITFTDEKLSTR
;
A
#
# COMPACT_ATOMS: atom_id res chain seq x y z
N MET A 1 13.28 38.38 -6.85
CA MET A 1 13.12 37.42 -5.74
C MET A 1 12.39 36.21 -6.32
N LEU A 2 13.14 35.19 -6.78
CA LEU A 2 12.54 33.99 -7.38
C LEU A 2 12.04 33.07 -6.26
N LEU A 3 10.72 32.88 -6.20
CA LEU A 3 10.06 31.92 -5.33
C LEU A 3 10.31 30.51 -5.90
N THR A 4 11.22 29.76 -5.27
CA THR A 4 11.36 28.32 -5.55
C THR A 4 10.26 27.57 -4.80
N SER A 5 9.17 27.25 -5.49
CA SER A 5 8.11 26.38 -4.97
C SER A 5 8.61 24.94 -4.91
N SER A 6 8.92 24.44 -3.71
CA SER A 6 9.18 23.02 -3.49
C SER A 6 7.87 22.24 -3.63
N PHE A 7 7.70 21.57 -4.77
CA PHE A 7 6.68 20.52 -4.89
C PHE A 7 7.17 19.31 -4.10
N ALA A 8 6.63 19.10 -2.90
CA ALA A 8 6.79 17.82 -2.21
C ALA A 8 6.00 16.78 -3.01
N SER A 9 6.67 16.07 -3.92
CA SER A 9 6.07 14.94 -4.62
C SER A 9 5.85 13.82 -3.62
N ALA A 10 4.63 13.31 -3.53
CA ALA A 10 4.37 12.04 -2.88
C ALA A 10 5.25 10.96 -3.52
N ALA A 11 5.97 10.21 -2.69
CA ALA A 11 6.72 9.06 -3.16
C ALA A 11 5.74 7.92 -3.42
N THR A 12 6.04 7.09 -4.41
CA THR A 12 5.32 5.83 -4.64
C THR A 12 6.30 4.69 -4.85
N VAL A 13 5.91 3.47 -4.46
CA VAL A 13 6.67 2.26 -4.74
C VAL A 13 5.72 1.10 -4.98
N THR A 14 5.97 0.32 -6.02
CA THR A 14 5.17 -0.87 -6.34
C THR A 14 5.94 -2.12 -5.94
N LEU A 15 5.35 -2.95 -5.08
CA LEU A 15 5.99 -4.15 -4.54
C LEU A 15 5.04 -5.34 -4.53
N GLN A 16 5.62 -6.53 -4.58
CA GLN A 16 4.94 -7.81 -4.41
C GLN A 16 5.38 -8.48 -3.10
N ARG A 17 4.67 -9.53 -2.68
CA ARG A 17 5.03 -10.32 -1.50
C ARG A 17 6.50 -10.77 -1.55
N GLY A 18 7.23 -10.53 -0.47
CA GLY A 18 8.66 -10.83 -0.32
C GLY A 18 9.60 -9.75 -0.84
N GLN A 19 9.10 -8.78 -1.62
CA GLN A 19 9.92 -7.69 -2.12
C GLN A 19 10.10 -6.58 -1.09
N THR A 20 11.22 -5.88 -1.25
CA THR A 20 11.57 -4.70 -0.46
C THR A 20 11.87 -3.54 -1.40
N GLY A 21 11.38 -2.35 -1.09
CA GLY A 21 11.66 -1.14 -1.86
C GLY A 21 11.73 0.11 -0.99
N MET A 22 12.20 1.19 -1.58
CA MET A 22 12.28 2.50 -0.93
C MET A 22 11.07 3.35 -1.29
N LEU A 23 10.48 3.98 -0.27
CA LEU A 23 9.44 4.98 -0.39
C LEU A 23 9.89 6.23 0.37
N GLY A 24 10.40 7.21 -0.38
CA GLY A 24 11.09 8.35 0.23
C GLY A 24 12.25 7.89 1.13
N ARG A 25 12.15 8.16 2.44
CA ARG A 25 13.15 7.75 3.46
C ARG A 25 12.80 6.46 4.19
N GLN A 26 11.72 5.78 3.79
CA GLN A 26 11.27 4.54 4.39
C GLN A 26 11.68 3.36 3.51
N GLN A 27 12.15 2.28 4.13
CA GLN A 27 12.29 0.98 3.47
C GLN A 27 11.06 0.14 3.80
N VAL A 28 10.36 -0.32 2.78
CA VAL A 28 9.10 -1.08 2.91
C VAL A 28 9.32 -2.48 2.39
N THR A 29 9.05 -3.49 3.22
CA THR A 29 9.08 -4.91 2.85
C THR A 29 7.67 -5.48 2.94
N VAL A 30 7.20 -6.10 1.87
CA VAL A 30 5.88 -6.76 1.86
C VAL A 30 6.01 -8.16 2.41
N ILE A 31 5.39 -8.42 3.56
CA ILE A 31 5.48 -9.71 4.25
C ILE A 31 4.38 -10.65 3.77
N SER A 32 3.14 -10.17 3.76
CA SER A 32 1.99 -10.96 3.33
C SER A 32 0.95 -10.10 2.64
N VAL A 33 0.25 -10.69 1.68
CA VAL A 33 -0.87 -10.08 0.98
C VAL A 33 -2.05 -11.03 1.09
N GLN A 34 -3.18 -10.52 1.56
CA GLN A 34 -4.47 -11.18 1.50
C GLN A 34 -5.34 -10.38 0.54
N ASP A 35 -5.68 -11.00 -0.58
CA ASP A 35 -6.49 -10.36 -1.61
C ASP A 35 -7.87 -11.01 -1.63
N ASN A 36 -8.87 -10.32 -1.08
CA ASN A 36 -10.26 -10.75 -1.11
C ASN A 36 -11.04 -10.02 -2.21
N ARG A 37 -10.35 -9.33 -3.14
CA ARG A 37 -11.00 -8.59 -4.24
C ARG A 37 -11.57 -9.57 -5.23
N CYS A 38 -12.89 -9.62 -5.31
CA CYS A 38 -13.53 -10.63 -6.13
C CYS A 38 -13.47 -10.32 -7.63
N PRO A 39 -13.22 -11.35 -8.47
CA PRO A 39 -13.39 -11.23 -9.90
C PRO A 39 -14.88 -11.16 -10.26
N MET A 40 -15.21 -10.51 -11.38
CA MET A 40 -16.60 -10.23 -11.75
C MET A 40 -17.46 -11.49 -11.97
N ASN A 41 -16.83 -12.65 -12.17
CA ASN A 41 -17.47 -13.94 -12.36
C ASN A 41 -17.57 -14.79 -11.08
N ALA A 42 -17.14 -14.29 -9.91
CA ALA A 42 -17.24 -15.01 -8.64
C ALA A 42 -18.38 -14.48 -7.76
N ARG A 43 -19.18 -15.40 -7.20
CA ARG A 43 -20.16 -15.09 -6.15
C ARG A 43 -19.46 -14.96 -4.81
N CYS A 44 -19.02 -13.77 -4.47
CA CYS A 44 -18.34 -13.52 -3.20
C CYS A 44 -19.27 -12.98 -2.13
N ILE A 45 -19.14 -13.53 -0.92
CA ILE A 45 -19.92 -13.16 0.27
C ILE A 45 -19.26 -11.99 1.03
N ARG A 46 -17.96 -11.74 0.84
CA ARG A 46 -17.20 -10.71 1.56
C ARG A 46 -16.78 -9.53 0.69
N ALA A 47 -16.61 -8.39 1.35
CA ALA A 47 -16.21 -7.11 0.76
C ALA A 47 -14.84 -7.20 0.07
N GLY A 48 -14.72 -6.55 -1.09
CA GLY A 48 -13.56 -6.55 -1.98
C GLY A 48 -12.35 -5.81 -1.41
N GLU A 49 -11.85 -6.29 -0.29
CA GLU A 49 -10.73 -5.73 0.45
C GLU A 49 -9.41 -6.42 0.08
N LEU A 50 -8.34 -5.65 0.08
CA LEU A 50 -6.98 -6.14 0.03
C LEU A 50 -6.25 -5.68 1.28
N ILE A 51 -5.63 -6.65 1.98
CA ILE A 51 -4.89 -6.42 3.22
C ILE A 51 -3.42 -6.77 2.98
N ALA A 52 -2.53 -5.82 3.24
CA ALA A 52 -1.09 -5.98 3.16
C ALA A 52 -0.46 -5.85 4.55
N LYS A 53 0.33 -6.84 4.96
CA LYS A 53 1.21 -6.71 6.13
C LYS A 53 2.60 -6.34 5.64
N VAL A 54 3.11 -5.23 6.12
CA VAL A 54 4.41 -4.69 5.71
C VAL A 54 5.31 -4.44 6.91
N LEU A 55 6.60 -4.68 6.73
CA LEU A 55 7.63 -4.25 7.65
C LEU A 55 8.22 -2.94 7.12
N VAL A 56 8.20 -1.90 7.94
CA VAL A 56 8.72 -0.58 7.57
C VAL A 56 9.93 -0.26 8.44
N LYS A 57 11.04 0.10 7.80
CA LYS A 57 12.20 0.70 8.45
C LYS A 57 12.24 2.19 8.16
N GLN A 58 12.34 3.00 9.20
CA GLN A 58 12.57 4.43 9.08
C GLN A 58 13.49 4.88 10.21
N GLU A 59 14.57 5.59 9.89
CA GLU A 59 15.52 6.14 10.89
C GLU A 59 16.03 5.08 11.89
N GLY A 60 16.31 3.87 11.38
CA GLY A 60 16.81 2.75 12.19
C GLY A 60 15.74 2.04 13.03
N ARG A 61 14.49 2.53 13.06
CA ARG A 61 13.36 1.89 13.74
C ARG A 61 12.59 1.00 12.79
N TRP A 62 12.16 -0.15 13.29
CA TRP A 62 11.33 -1.11 12.57
C TRP A 62 9.93 -1.15 13.15
N ARG A 63 8.92 -1.21 12.29
CA ARG A 63 7.52 -1.38 12.69
C ARG A 63 6.75 -2.22 11.70
N PHE A 64 5.83 -3.02 12.20
CA PHE A 64 4.87 -3.74 11.37
C PHE A 64 3.62 -2.88 11.19
N LEU A 65 3.17 -2.74 9.95
CA LEU A 65 1.91 -2.11 9.60
C LEU A 65 0.99 -3.13 8.93
N THR A 66 -0.28 -3.09 9.27
CA THR A 66 -1.34 -3.75 8.51
C THR A 66 -2.10 -2.67 7.77
N LEU A 67 -2.00 -2.69 6.45
CA LEU A 67 -2.66 -1.74 5.56
C LEU A 67 -3.82 -2.44 4.87
N GLN A 68 -4.90 -1.72 4.64
CA GLN A 68 -6.08 -2.24 3.98
C GLN A 68 -6.56 -1.25 2.91
N THR A 69 -7.03 -1.75 1.79
CA THR A 69 -7.78 -0.98 0.79
C THR A 69 -9.08 -1.71 0.43
N PRO A 70 -10.25 -1.04 0.39
CA PRO A 70 -10.47 0.33 0.84
C PRO A 70 -10.14 0.50 2.33
N GLU A 71 -9.69 1.69 2.72
CA GLU A 71 -9.34 1.99 4.12
C GLU A 71 -10.60 1.97 5.00
N ASN A 72 -10.49 1.39 6.20
CA ASN A 72 -11.58 1.43 7.18
C ASN A 72 -11.72 2.84 7.77
N ALA A 73 -12.96 3.28 8.00
CA ALA A 73 -13.23 4.52 8.73
C ALA A 73 -12.54 4.49 10.10
N GLY A 74 -11.75 5.53 10.43
CA GLY A 74 -11.01 5.62 11.68
C GLY A 74 -9.59 5.02 11.65
N THR A 75 -9.13 4.53 10.50
CA THR A 75 -7.72 4.13 10.33
C THR A 75 -6.80 5.33 10.59
N VAL A 76 -5.94 5.22 11.60
CA VAL A 76 -4.96 6.26 11.92
C VAL A 76 -3.86 6.27 10.87
N TRP A 77 -3.56 7.45 10.32
CA TRP A 77 -2.50 7.63 9.34
C TRP A 77 -1.14 7.22 9.91
N ALA A 78 -0.55 6.15 9.36
CA ALA A 78 0.73 5.61 9.80
C ALA A 78 1.95 6.16 9.02
N GLY A 79 1.73 7.07 8.06
CA GLY A 79 2.78 7.54 7.15
C GLY A 79 2.97 6.66 5.90
N LEU A 80 2.06 5.72 5.66
CA LEU A 80 2.08 4.78 4.55
C LEU A 80 0.64 4.29 4.30
N ARG A 81 0.21 4.17 3.04
CA ARG A 81 -1.02 3.48 2.64
C ARG A 81 -0.87 2.78 1.30
N ILE A 82 -1.91 2.03 0.93
CA ILE A 82 -2.06 1.41 -0.38
C ILE A 82 -2.75 2.42 -1.30
N ALA A 83 -2.04 2.88 -2.33
CA ALA A 83 -2.59 3.77 -3.36
C ALA A 83 -3.37 2.98 -4.41
N ASP A 84 -2.83 1.84 -4.82
CA ASP A 84 -3.41 0.96 -5.83
C ASP A 84 -2.92 -0.48 -5.63
N ALA A 85 -3.62 -1.43 -6.23
CA ALA A 85 -3.14 -2.79 -6.34
C ALA A 85 -3.53 -3.39 -7.70
N ALA A 86 -2.52 -3.76 -8.49
CA ALA A 86 -2.70 -4.43 -9.77
C ALA A 86 -2.58 -5.95 -9.64
N GLY A 87 -3.22 -6.66 -10.59
CA GLY A 87 -3.36 -8.11 -10.54
C GLY A 87 -4.39 -8.56 -9.50
N LYS A 88 -4.70 -9.86 -9.51
CA LYS A 88 -5.54 -10.51 -8.49
C LYS A 88 -4.89 -11.82 -8.11
N LEU A 89 -4.96 -12.17 -6.83
CA LEU A 89 -4.59 -13.52 -6.37
C LEU A 89 -5.66 -14.51 -6.85
N THR A 90 -5.63 -14.82 -8.14
CA THR A 90 -6.52 -15.78 -8.82
C THR A 90 -5.72 -17.03 -9.19
N THR A 91 -6.41 -18.03 -9.73
CA THR A 91 -5.84 -19.31 -10.19
C THR A 91 -4.63 -19.13 -11.13
N ASP A 92 -4.54 -17.98 -11.80
CA ASP A 92 -3.56 -17.67 -12.85
C ASP A 92 -2.14 -17.36 -12.30
N ARG A 93 -1.94 -17.44 -10.97
CA ARG A 93 -0.66 -17.22 -10.27
C ARG A 93 0.00 -15.86 -10.50
N THR A 94 -0.71 -14.90 -11.08
CA THR A 94 -0.23 -13.52 -11.24
C THR A 94 0.01 -12.91 -9.86
N PRO A 95 1.24 -12.48 -9.54
CA PRO A 95 1.52 -11.87 -8.24
C PRO A 95 0.78 -10.54 -8.11
N VAL A 96 0.19 -10.31 -6.94
CA VAL A 96 -0.45 -9.03 -6.62
C VAL A 96 0.63 -7.98 -6.45
N GLN A 97 0.57 -6.93 -7.27
CA GLN A 97 1.45 -5.77 -7.23
C GLN A 97 0.75 -4.67 -6.45
N ILE A 98 1.35 -4.22 -5.35
CA ILE A 98 0.77 -3.22 -4.46
C ILE A 98 1.58 -1.94 -4.57
N THR A 99 0.91 -0.87 -4.96
CA THR A 99 1.49 0.47 -5.00
C THR A 99 1.25 1.13 -3.64
N PHE A 100 2.34 1.45 -2.95
CA PHE A 100 2.31 2.19 -1.70
C PHE A 100 2.60 3.67 -1.94
N THR A 101 2.05 4.54 -1.09
CA THR A 101 2.30 5.98 -1.09
C THR A 101 2.44 6.53 0.32
N ASP A 102 3.23 7.59 0.46
CA ASP A 102 3.36 8.39 1.69
C ASP A 102 2.47 9.66 1.66
N GLU A 103 1.69 9.85 0.60
CA GLU A 103 0.71 10.92 0.54
C GLU A 103 -0.38 10.66 1.56
N LYS A 104 -0.65 11.62 2.46
CA LYS A 104 -1.85 11.58 3.29
C LYS A 104 -3.06 12.01 2.46
N LEU A 105 -4.18 11.29 2.53
CA LEU A 105 -5.45 11.80 1.99
C LEU A 105 -5.72 13.18 2.60
N SER A 106 -5.64 14.22 1.76
CA SER A 106 -6.06 15.55 2.16
C SER A 106 -7.58 15.52 2.25
N THR A 107 -8.12 15.52 3.46
CA THR A 107 -9.52 15.87 3.68
C THR A 107 -9.70 17.28 3.11
N ARG A 108 -10.37 17.39 1.96
CA ARG A 108 -10.97 18.65 1.51
C ARG A 108 -12.30 18.83 2.22
#